data_AF-V2X0X1-F1
#
_entry.id   AF-V2X0X1-F1
#
_cell.length_a   1.000
_cell.length_b   1.000
_cell.length_c   1.000
_cell.angle_alpha   90.00
_cell.angle_beta   90.00
_cell.angle_gamma   90.00
#
_symmetry.space_group_name_H-M   'P 1'
#
loop_
_entity.id
_entity.type
_entity.pdbx_description
1 polymer ?
#
loop_
_entity_poly.entity_id
_entity_poly.type
_entity_poly.pdbx_seq_one_letter_code
_entity_poly.pdbx_strand_id
1 'polypeptide(L)'
;MDSSSVHSATRADDSYKSHAPEEHGCEISGITLQEEERERSESESESERGAGRRKGLWRERCAGTARTIFHHVKTHTGVGLVCAVAYFDPGNWGVDLQAGSEYGYRLLFVVLLAGLIAVFFQVLASRLGCVTGLDLASHCRLLLHDRPKHTFLYRWLGLYPLYILSETAIIATDLAELLGSAIALCLLFPKLELWHGVLITAFDVVLILALGDPLGGRPVKSFELVIAGLVLAVLVCMCIIIARVDVHWGDAFEGYLPSKYIFPNGALYTSVGILGATVMPHSLFLGSALATQDRITPPSEYATNAKSHSERNNNSLAFVKGHLYHGIVDVALSLLGFAVVINSAILILSSAVFFYGDDPRTMGSDKQAGLFDAYDLIKETVGQGAATLFAIALLAAGQSSSIIATVAGQAVSEGFLQWRTSAVVRRLLTRLLAIIPSMAVAIAVGRKGIDILLVTSQVVLCVVLPFISFPLIYLTSKKEVMAVKVPSSRPSLVPSATSSASSSSSTTLHPKETDDVEAEAVELAASGDVATDNAQEEEKMIYFNNGIVTKCIGGAIWILVMTANVYLLATLAMGKGNG
;
A
#
# COMPACT_ATOMS: atom_id res chain seq x y z
N MET A 1 25.47 -12.69 -63.25
CA MET A 1 25.96 -13.13 -64.58
C MET A 1 27.14 -14.05 -64.32
N ASP A 2 27.18 -15.14 -65.07
CA ASP A 2 28.06 -16.30 -65.02
C ASP A 2 27.92 -17.33 -63.90
N SER A 3 27.98 -18.64 -64.13
CA SER A 3 27.57 -19.55 -65.23
C SER A 3 27.91 -20.96 -64.73
N SER A 4 27.03 -21.91 -65.02
CA SER A 4 26.98 -23.34 -64.67
C SER A 4 28.14 -24.23 -65.16
N SER A 5 28.35 -25.39 -64.52
CA SER A 5 28.60 -26.64 -65.27
C SER A 5 28.37 -27.93 -64.44
N VAL A 6 27.62 -28.84 -65.06
CA VAL A 6 27.30 -30.23 -64.70
C VAL A 6 28.34 -31.16 -65.34
N HIS A 7 28.66 -32.31 -64.72
CA HIS A 7 28.96 -33.53 -65.50
C HIS A 7 28.80 -34.84 -64.72
N SER A 8 28.14 -35.78 -65.38
CA SER A 8 27.96 -37.20 -65.05
C SER A 8 28.61 -38.07 -66.13
N ALA A 9 29.19 -39.24 -65.81
CA ALA A 9 29.21 -40.46 -66.65
C ALA A 9 30.07 -41.64 -66.09
N THR A 10 29.39 -42.76 -65.77
CA THR A 10 29.58 -44.19 -66.17
C THR A 10 30.88 -45.04 -65.98
N ARG A 11 30.68 -46.18 -65.28
CA ARG A 11 30.92 -47.64 -65.60
C ARG A 11 32.34 -48.27 -65.63
N ALA A 12 32.56 -49.33 -64.81
CA ALA A 12 32.59 -50.78 -65.18
C ALA A 12 33.55 -51.65 -64.31
N ASP A 13 33.05 -52.84 -63.91
CA ASP A 13 33.64 -54.18 -63.60
C ASP A 13 34.95 -54.38 -62.80
N ASP A 14 34.94 -55.25 -61.77
CA ASP A 14 35.56 -56.60 -61.83
C ASP A 14 35.37 -57.48 -60.56
N SER A 15 35.65 -58.79 -60.70
CA SER A 15 35.08 -59.94 -59.97
C SER A 15 36.03 -60.69 -58.99
N TYR A 16 35.48 -61.12 -57.83
CA TYR A 16 35.60 -62.41 -57.09
C TYR A 16 36.91 -63.06 -56.51
N LYS A 17 36.89 -63.28 -55.17
CA LYS A 17 37.40 -64.39 -54.29
C LYS A 17 38.93 -64.71 -54.23
N SER A 18 39.56 -65.14 -53.11
CA SER A 18 39.16 -66.07 -52.03
C SER A 18 40.10 -66.09 -50.79
N HIS A 19 39.56 -66.58 -49.66
CA HIS A 19 40.14 -67.33 -48.51
C HIS A 19 41.06 -66.69 -47.44
N ALA A 20 40.62 -66.86 -46.17
CA ALA A 20 41.28 -66.60 -44.90
C ALA A 20 41.97 -67.85 -44.31
N PRO A 21 42.70 -67.70 -43.18
CA PRO A 21 42.28 -68.40 -41.95
C PRO A 21 42.31 -67.55 -40.66
N GLU A 22 41.37 -67.89 -39.76
CA GLU A 22 41.14 -67.55 -38.33
C GLU A 22 42.26 -68.04 -37.40
N GLU A 23 42.38 -67.78 -36.09
CA GLU A 23 41.87 -66.87 -35.03
C GLU A 23 42.73 -67.18 -33.77
N HIS A 24 42.89 -66.25 -32.82
CA HIS A 24 42.76 -66.51 -31.37
C HIS A 24 43.08 -65.24 -30.54
N GLY A 25 42.06 -64.67 -29.90
CA GLY A 25 42.21 -63.70 -28.82
C GLY A 25 41.20 -62.54 -28.82
N CYS A 26 39.89 -62.79 -28.66
CA CYS A 26 38.93 -61.69 -28.43
C CYS A 26 37.56 -62.11 -27.84
N GLU A 27 37.50 -62.90 -26.76
CA GLU A 27 36.20 -63.23 -26.12
C GLU A 27 36.01 -62.69 -24.69
N ILE A 28 37.05 -62.22 -24.00
CA ILE A 28 36.91 -61.74 -22.61
C ILE A 28 36.61 -60.23 -22.50
N SER A 29 36.89 -59.44 -23.55
CA SER A 29 36.68 -57.98 -23.54
C SER A 29 35.27 -57.54 -23.97
N GLY A 30 34.49 -58.42 -24.61
CA GLY A 30 33.15 -58.07 -25.10
C GLY A 30 32.05 -58.14 -24.03
N ILE A 31 32.20 -59.05 -23.05
CA ILE A 31 31.20 -59.28 -22.00
C ILE A 31 31.26 -58.18 -20.94
N THR A 32 32.46 -57.71 -20.58
CA THR A 32 32.67 -56.61 -19.63
C THR A 32 32.20 -55.25 -20.16
N LEU A 33 32.41 -54.97 -21.45
CA LEU A 33 31.90 -53.74 -22.08
C LEU A 33 30.37 -53.74 -22.20
N GLN A 34 29.75 -54.89 -22.48
CA GLN A 34 28.29 -55.00 -22.53
C GLN A 34 27.63 -54.87 -21.15
N GLU A 35 28.25 -55.37 -20.08
CA GLU A 35 27.77 -55.16 -18.71
C GLU A 35 27.93 -53.70 -18.26
N GLU A 36 29.06 -53.04 -18.56
CA GLU A 36 29.26 -51.62 -18.24
C GLU A 36 28.30 -50.70 -19.03
N GLU A 37 28.02 -50.98 -20.31
CA GLU A 37 27.03 -50.23 -21.09
C GLU A 37 25.60 -50.44 -20.57
N ARG A 38 25.29 -51.66 -20.09
CA ARG A 38 23.99 -51.97 -19.51
C ARG A 38 23.78 -51.27 -18.17
N GLU A 39 24.76 -51.32 -17.27
CA GLU A 39 24.73 -50.59 -15.99
C GLU A 39 24.70 -49.08 -16.19
N ARG A 40 25.43 -48.55 -17.18
CA ARG A 40 25.38 -47.12 -17.53
C ARG A 40 24.00 -46.72 -18.06
N SER A 41 23.40 -47.54 -18.93
CA SER A 41 22.05 -47.29 -19.45
C SER A 41 20.96 -47.37 -18.37
N GLU A 42 21.09 -48.30 -17.41
CA GLU A 42 20.19 -48.40 -16.27
C GLU A 42 20.34 -47.20 -15.35
N SER A 43 21.57 -46.76 -15.06
CA SER A 43 21.85 -45.57 -14.24
C SER A 43 21.35 -44.26 -14.86
N GLU A 44 21.45 -44.11 -16.19
CA GLU A 44 20.90 -42.97 -16.93
C GLU A 44 19.37 -43.00 -16.90
N SER A 45 18.75 -44.18 -17.06
CA SER A 45 17.29 -44.33 -17.01
C SER A 45 16.71 -44.06 -15.62
N GLU A 46 17.40 -44.43 -14.54
CA GLU A 46 17.00 -44.14 -13.16
C GLU A 46 17.21 -42.66 -12.81
N SER A 47 18.28 -42.04 -13.32
CA SER A 47 18.53 -40.60 -13.18
C SER A 47 17.46 -39.76 -13.92
N GLU A 48 17.08 -40.15 -15.14
CA GLU A 48 16.02 -39.50 -15.90
C GLU A 48 14.63 -39.67 -15.26
N ARG A 49 14.32 -40.87 -14.75
CA ARG A 49 13.09 -41.14 -13.98
C ARG A 49 13.04 -40.34 -12.68
N GLY A 50 14.17 -40.21 -11.97
CA GLY A 50 14.33 -39.39 -10.77
C GLY A 50 14.19 -37.89 -11.05
N ALA A 51 14.75 -37.41 -12.17
CA ALA A 51 14.65 -36.02 -12.61
C ALA A 51 13.22 -35.66 -13.06
N GLY A 52 12.53 -36.55 -13.77
CA GLY A 52 11.13 -36.39 -14.16
C GLY A 52 10.18 -36.37 -12.95
N ARG A 53 10.41 -37.26 -11.98
CA ARG A 53 9.64 -37.32 -10.72
C ARG A 53 9.90 -36.10 -9.83
N ARG A 54 11.14 -35.60 -9.74
CA ARG A 54 11.45 -34.31 -9.09
C ARG A 54 10.76 -33.15 -9.81
N LYS A 55 10.82 -33.05 -11.13
CA LYS A 55 10.13 -31.99 -11.89
C LYS A 55 8.61 -32.02 -11.69
N GLY A 56 8.00 -33.20 -11.62
CA GLY A 56 6.57 -33.39 -11.31
C GLY A 56 6.20 -32.91 -9.90
N LEU A 57 6.95 -33.35 -8.87
CA LEU A 57 6.76 -32.92 -7.48
C LEU A 57 7.02 -31.41 -7.27
N TRP A 58 7.99 -30.83 -7.98
CA TRP A 58 8.23 -29.39 -7.96
C TRP A 58 7.13 -28.61 -8.66
N ARG A 59 6.58 -29.11 -9.79
CA ARG A 59 5.41 -28.52 -10.43
C ARG A 59 4.15 -28.61 -9.57
N GLU A 60 3.90 -29.73 -8.91
CA GLU A 60 2.76 -29.90 -8.01
C GLU A 60 2.91 -29.09 -6.73
N ARG A 61 4.12 -28.96 -6.17
CA ARG A 61 4.40 -28.04 -5.06
C ARG A 61 4.29 -26.59 -5.50
N CYS A 62 4.82 -26.20 -6.66
CA CYS A 62 4.66 -24.84 -7.18
C CYS A 62 3.21 -24.54 -7.52
N ALA A 63 2.44 -25.50 -8.05
CA ALA A 63 1.01 -25.33 -8.34
C ALA A 63 0.18 -25.33 -7.06
N GLY A 64 0.54 -26.13 -6.05
CA GLY A 64 -0.07 -26.15 -4.72
C GLY A 64 0.22 -24.85 -3.97
N THR A 65 1.47 -24.42 -3.94
CA THR A 65 1.91 -23.13 -3.39
C THR A 65 1.30 -21.97 -4.18
N ALA A 66 1.22 -22.03 -5.51
CA ALA A 66 0.56 -20.99 -6.32
C ALA A 66 -0.96 -20.98 -6.08
N ARG A 67 -1.60 -22.13 -5.85
CA ARG A 67 -3.03 -22.21 -5.53
C ARG A 67 -3.32 -21.74 -4.11
N THR A 68 -2.44 -22.05 -3.16
CA THR A 68 -2.49 -21.51 -1.80
C THR A 68 -2.23 -20.01 -1.81
N ILE A 69 -1.19 -19.52 -2.50
CA ILE A 69 -0.93 -18.09 -2.70
C ILE A 69 -2.12 -17.43 -3.39
N PHE A 70 -2.68 -18.00 -4.45
CA PHE A 70 -3.83 -17.44 -5.16
C PHE A 70 -5.09 -17.41 -4.30
N HIS A 71 -5.35 -18.45 -3.50
CA HIS A 71 -6.46 -18.48 -2.54
C HIS A 71 -6.23 -17.50 -1.39
N HIS A 72 -5.00 -17.37 -0.91
CA HIS A 72 -4.61 -16.43 0.13
C HIS A 72 -4.72 -14.99 -0.37
N VAL A 73 -4.29 -14.75 -1.61
CA VAL A 73 -4.40 -13.48 -2.32
C VAL A 73 -5.87 -13.11 -2.51
N LYS A 74 -6.69 -14.02 -3.03
CA LYS A 74 -8.12 -13.78 -3.23
C LYS A 74 -8.91 -13.50 -1.93
N THR A 75 -8.43 -13.98 -0.78
CA THR A 75 -9.17 -13.89 0.50
C THR A 75 -8.67 -12.77 1.40
N HIS A 76 -7.38 -12.41 1.32
CA HIS A 76 -6.73 -11.44 2.21
C HIS A 76 -5.99 -10.30 1.48
N THR A 77 -5.80 -10.37 0.16
CA THR A 77 -5.16 -9.30 -0.63
C THR A 77 -6.22 -8.34 -1.12
N GLY A 78 -6.08 -7.09 -0.71
CA GLY A 78 -6.99 -6.02 -1.09
C GLY A 78 -6.69 -4.75 -0.32
N VAL A 79 -6.49 -4.86 1.00
CA VAL A 79 -6.13 -3.71 1.85
C VAL A 79 -4.79 -3.12 1.45
N GLY A 80 -3.76 -3.96 1.26
CA GLY A 80 -2.44 -3.53 0.82
C GLY A 80 -2.47 -2.87 -0.55
N LEU A 81 -3.22 -3.44 -1.50
CA LEU A 81 -3.37 -2.89 -2.85
C LEU A 81 -4.10 -1.53 -2.82
N VAL A 82 -5.20 -1.43 -2.09
CA VAL A 82 -5.96 -0.18 -1.87
C VAL A 82 -5.08 0.88 -1.22
N CYS A 83 -4.24 0.49 -0.24
CA CYS A 83 -3.26 1.40 0.35
C CYS A 83 -2.21 1.84 -0.67
N ALA A 84 -1.69 0.92 -1.49
CA ALA A 84 -0.65 1.22 -2.48
C ALA A 84 -1.12 2.18 -3.57
N VAL A 85 -2.42 2.21 -3.90
CA VAL A 85 -3.00 3.09 -4.93
C VAL A 85 -2.79 4.57 -4.65
N ALA A 86 -2.80 4.96 -3.38
CA ALA A 86 -2.49 6.35 -3.01
C ALA A 86 -1.07 6.74 -3.46
N TYR A 87 -0.12 5.80 -3.52
CA TYR A 87 1.31 6.07 -3.69
C TYR A 87 1.77 6.17 -5.17
N PHE A 88 0.86 6.13 -6.14
CA PHE A 88 1.16 6.32 -7.58
C PHE A 88 0.09 7.16 -8.28
N ASP A 89 -0.49 8.11 -7.55
CA ASP A 89 -1.44 9.09 -8.06
C ASP A 89 -0.78 10.08 -9.07
N PRO A 90 -1.57 10.88 -9.80
CA PRO A 90 -1.02 11.87 -10.72
C PRO A 90 -0.05 12.89 -10.08
N GLY A 91 -0.17 13.14 -8.77
CA GLY A 91 0.76 13.96 -8.01
C GLY A 91 2.18 13.39 -8.02
N ASN A 92 2.31 12.09 -7.75
CA ASN A 92 3.57 11.36 -7.88
C ASN A 92 4.14 11.45 -9.29
N TRP A 93 3.29 11.31 -10.32
CA TRP A 93 3.75 11.33 -11.72
C TRP A 93 4.38 12.67 -12.08
N GLY A 94 3.80 13.79 -11.67
CA GLY A 94 4.36 15.10 -11.97
C GLY A 94 5.76 15.30 -11.38
N VAL A 95 5.96 14.87 -10.14
CA VAL A 95 7.28 14.98 -9.48
C VAL A 95 8.29 13.98 -10.05
N ASP A 96 7.88 12.75 -10.35
CA ASP A 96 8.76 11.74 -10.95
C ASP A 96 9.16 12.09 -12.40
N LEU A 97 8.22 12.65 -13.18
CA LEU A 97 8.50 13.17 -14.51
C LEU A 97 9.50 14.32 -14.43
N GLN A 98 9.27 15.29 -13.54
CA GLN A 98 10.19 16.39 -13.31
C GLN A 98 11.59 15.87 -12.91
N ALA A 99 11.66 14.96 -11.93
CA ALA A 99 12.88 14.36 -11.44
C ALA A 99 13.69 13.67 -12.55
N GLY A 100 13.04 12.87 -13.38
CA GLY A 100 13.69 12.19 -14.50
C GLY A 100 14.16 13.15 -15.58
N SER A 101 13.40 14.22 -15.85
CA SER A 101 13.74 15.20 -16.88
C SER A 101 14.93 16.08 -16.49
N GLU A 102 15.05 16.46 -15.22
CA GLU A 102 16.11 17.35 -14.74
C GLU A 102 17.39 16.61 -14.33
N TYR A 103 17.25 15.44 -13.71
CA TYR A 103 18.38 14.74 -13.06
C TYR A 103 18.71 13.37 -13.66
N GLY A 104 17.96 12.93 -14.66
CA GLY A 104 18.08 11.61 -15.28
C GLY A 104 17.75 10.49 -14.27
N TYR A 105 18.45 9.35 -14.36
CA TYR A 105 18.21 8.18 -13.50
C TYR A 105 18.64 8.35 -12.04
N ARG A 106 19.31 9.46 -11.69
CA ARG A 106 20.00 9.63 -10.39
C ARG A 106 19.07 9.73 -9.19
N LEU A 107 17.82 10.16 -9.39
CA LEU A 107 16.82 10.28 -8.32
C LEU A 107 16.02 8.98 -8.08
N LEU A 108 16.32 7.89 -8.81
CA LEU A 108 15.74 6.56 -8.53
C LEU A 108 16.05 6.07 -7.11
N PHE A 109 17.24 6.37 -6.59
CA PHE A 109 17.57 6.10 -5.18
C PHE A 109 16.60 6.81 -4.22
N VAL A 110 16.18 8.04 -4.51
CA VAL A 110 15.25 8.79 -3.67
C VAL A 110 13.85 8.20 -3.74
N VAL A 111 13.38 7.80 -4.93
CA VAL A 111 12.10 7.07 -5.11
C VAL A 111 12.09 5.78 -4.30
N LEU A 112 13.17 4.98 -4.37
CA LEU A 112 13.29 3.75 -3.59
C LEU A 112 13.30 4.03 -2.08
N LEU A 113 14.08 5.01 -1.64
CA LEU A 113 14.15 5.40 -0.22
C LEU A 113 12.80 5.89 0.30
N ALA A 114 12.10 6.74 -0.47
CA ALA A 114 10.77 7.22 -0.13
C ALA A 114 9.76 6.06 -0.07
N GLY A 115 9.84 5.11 -0.99
CA GLY A 115 9.05 3.88 -0.98
C GLY A 115 9.29 3.01 0.26
N LEU A 116 10.54 2.87 0.71
CA LEU A 116 10.88 2.15 1.93
C LEU A 116 10.35 2.87 3.19
N ILE A 117 10.44 4.20 3.23
CA ILE A 117 9.86 5.02 4.29
C ILE A 117 8.33 4.88 4.32
N ALA A 118 7.68 4.90 3.16
CA ALA A 118 6.25 4.67 2.99
C ALA A 118 5.83 3.30 3.54
N VAL A 119 6.54 2.23 3.16
CA VAL A 119 6.30 0.88 3.70
C VAL A 119 6.43 0.87 5.22
N PHE A 120 7.48 1.50 5.76
CA PHE A 120 7.69 1.57 7.20
C PHE A 120 6.51 2.23 7.92
N PHE A 121 6.08 3.43 7.49
CA PHE A 121 4.96 4.12 8.14
C PHE A 121 3.62 3.43 7.90
N GLN A 122 3.36 2.91 6.71
CA GLN A 122 2.12 2.20 6.41
C GLN A 122 1.99 0.92 7.22
N VAL A 123 3.09 0.20 7.42
CA VAL A 123 3.14 -0.97 8.31
C VAL A 123 2.83 -0.57 9.75
N LEU A 124 3.40 0.54 10.25
CA LEU A 124 3.07 1.03 11.60
C LEU A 124 1.59 1.42 11.73
N ALA A 125 1.03 2.09 10.72
CA ALA A 125 -0.38 2.49 10.69
C ALA A 125 -1.31 1.27 10.68
N SER A 126 -1.04 0.30 9.81
CA SER A 126 -1.80 -0.96 9.71
C SER A 126 -1.70 -1.77 11.01
N ARG A 127 -0.51 -1.84 11.63
CA ARG A 127 -0.32 -2.48 12.95
C ARG A 127 -1.16 -1.82 14.03
N LEU A 128 -1.20 -0.49 14.07
CA LEU A 128 -2.03 0.25 15.03
C LEU A 128 -3.51 -0.12 14.86
N GLY A 129 -4.04 -0.08 13.64
CA GLY A 129 -5.42 -0.45 13.34
C GLY A 129 -5.74 -1.90 13.73
N CYS A 130 -4.90 -2.85 13.33
CA CYS A 130 -5.11 -4.27 13.56
C CYS A 130 -5.05 -4.65 15.05
N VAL A 131 -4.10 -4.11 15.81
CA VAL A 131 -3.93 -4.42 17.24
C VAL A 131 -5.03 -3.77 18.07
N THR A 132 -5.29 -2.48 17.83
CA THR A 132 -6.13 -1.70 18.72
C THR A 132 -7.61 -1.74 18.34
N GLY A 133 -7.94 -1.99 17.06
CA GLY A 133 -9.30 -1.86 16.53
C GLY A 133 -9.78 -0.41 16.41
N LEU A 134 -8.86 0.57 16.37
CA LEU A 134 -9.14 1.97 16.06
C LEU A 134 -8.14 2.51 15.06
N ASP A 135 -8.61 3.44 14.24
CA ASP A 135 -7.79 4.18 13.30
C ASP A 135 -6.91 5.23 14.02
N LEU A 136 -5.90 5.73 13.31
CA LEU A 136 -4.94 6.71 13.80
C LEU A 136 -5.60 8.03 14.20
N ALA A 137 -6.63 8.50 13.48
CA ALA A 137 -7.32 9.75 13.80
C ALA A 137 -8.10 9.64 15.12
N SER A 138 -8.78 8.51 15.33
CA SER A 138 -9.44 8.18 16.61
C SER A 138 -8.43 8.15 17.77
N HIS A 139 -7.24 7.57 17.58
CA HIS A 139 -6.21 7.60 18.62
C HIS A 139 -5.62 8.98 18.86
N CYS A 140 -5.46 9.81 17.82
CA CYS A 140 -5.05 11.20 17.98
C CYS A 140 -6.07 11.98 18.82
N ARG A 141 -7.37 11.73 18.60
CA ARG A 141 -8.45 12.25 19.45
C ARG A 141 -8.33 11.74 20.88
N LEU A 142 -8.23 10.43 21.12
CA LEU A 142 -8.11 9.87 22.48
C LEU A 142 -6.88 10.42 23.23
N LEU A 143 -5.78 10.66 22.52
CA LEU A 143 -4.55 11.18 23.11
C LEU A 143 -4.66 12.66 23.56
N LEU A 144 -5.43 13.46 22.82
CA LEU A 144 -5.50 14.93 22.94
C LEU A 144 -6.82 15.48 23.47
N HIS A 145 -7.91 14.69 23.46
CA HIS A 145 -9.26 15.14 23.81
C HIS A 145 -9.47 15.25 25.31
N ASP A 146 -9.23 14.18 26.07
CA ASP A 146 -9.49 14.14 27.52
C ASP A 146 -8.19 13.92 28.31
N ARG A 147 -7.48 15.04 28.55
CA ARG A 147 -6.38 15.09 29.52
C ARG A 147 -6.90 15.64 30.86
N PRO A 148 -6.48 15.06 32.00
CA PRO A 148 -6.89 15.50 33.34
C PRO A 148 -6.36 16.89 33.72
N LYS A 149 -5.43 17.47 32.94
CA LYS A 149 -4.93 18.84 33.10
C LYS A 149 -4.90 19.56 31.74
N HIS A 150 -5.35 20.81 31.70
CA HIS A 150 -5.36 21.72 30.54
C HIS A 150 -6.08 21.23 29.26
N THR A 151 -7.24 20.59 29.41
CA THR A 151 -8.06 20.03 28.32
C THR A 151 -8.36 21.03 27.20
N PHE A 152 -8.67 22.29 27.54
CA PHE A 152 -8.94 23.34 26.55
C PHE A 152 -7.71 23.67 25.69
N LEU A 153 -6.51 23.72 26.29
CA LEU A 153 -5.26 24.06 25.61
C LEU A 153 -4.87 22.97 24.60
N TYR A 154 -4.96 21.69 25.00
CA TYR A 154 -4.60 20.58 24.11
C TYR A 154 -5.59 20.39 22.95
N ARG A 155 -6.88 20.70 23.15
CA ARG A 155 -7.87 20.68 22.07
C ARG A 155 -7.61 21.80 21.06
N TRP A 156 -7.35 23.02 21.54
CA TRP A 156 -7.09 24.19 20.68
C TRP A 156 -5.72 24.20 20.01
N LEU A 157 -4.68 23.76 20.71
CA LEU A 157 -3.30 23.82 20.21
C LEU A 157 -2.84 22.51 19.53
N GLY A 158 -3.49 21.38 19.84
CA GLY A 158 -3.12 20.07 19.31
C GLY A 158 -4.17 19.51 18.35
N LEU A 159 -5.38 19.22 18.85
CA LEU A 159 -6.38 18.46 18.12
C LEU A 159 -6.90 19.19 16.87
N TYR A 160 -7.38 20.43 17.01
CA TYR A 160 -7.92 21.19 15.87
C TYR A 160 -6.86 21.54 14.82
N PRO A 161 -5.63 21.98 15.18
CA PRO A 161 -4.58 22.18 14.19
C PRO A 161 -4.21 20.91 13.45
N LEU A 162 -4.11 19.76 14.14
CA LEU A 162 -3.80 18.49 13.49
C LEU A 162 -4.91 18.04 12.54
N TYR A 163 -6.17 18.28 12.91
CA TYR A 163 -7.30 18.07 12.01
C TYR A 163 -7.24 18.98 10.78
N ILE A 164 -7.01 20.27 10.95
CA ILE A 164 -6.88 21.24 9.83
C ILE A 164 -5.71 20.86 8.91
N LEU A 165 -4.57 20.45 9.47
CA LEU A 165 -3.43 19.97 8.67
C LEU A 165 -3.79 18.70 7.89
N SER A 166 -4.52 17.77 8.51
CA SER A 166 -4.98 16.54 7.86
C SER A 166 -5.95 16.83 6.72
N GLU A 167 -6.91 17.75 6.92
CA GLU A 167 -7.82 18.22 5.87
C GLU A 167 -7.07 18.93 4.75
N THR A 168 -6.06 19.74 5.09
CA THR A 168 -5.22 20.42 4.10
C THR A 168 -4.48 19.41 3.23
N ALA A 169 -3.95 18.34 3.80
CA ALA A 169 -3.31 17.26 3.04
C ALA A 169 -4.31 16.53 2.12
N ILE A 170 -5.54 16.29 2.58
CA ILE A 170 -6.60 15.69 1.75
C ILE A 170 -6.97 16.61 0.58
N ILE A 171 -7.16 17.91 0.82
CA ILE A 171 -7.47 18.89 -0.24
C ILE A 171 -6.32 19.02 -1.23
N ALA A 172 -5.07 19.04 -0.76
CA ALA A 172 -3.89 19.10 -1.62
C ALA A 172 -3.76 17.84 -2.49
N THR A 173 -4.13 16.67 -1.95
CA THR A 173 -4.19 15.41 -2.73
C THR A 173 -5.33 15.47 -3.75
N ASP A 174 -6.54 15.84 -3.34
CA ASP A 174 -7.70 15.94 -4.23
C ASP A 174 -7.46 16.93 -5.38
N LEU A 175 -6.69 17.99 -5.11
CA LEU A 175 -6.22 18.92 -6.13
C LEU A 175 -5.29 18.23 -7.14
N ALA A 176 -4.31 17.44 -6.70
CA ALA A 176 -3.41 16.73 -7.62
C ALA A 176 -4.17 15.74 -8.53
N GLU A 177 -5.12 15.01 -7.96
CA GLU A 177 -5.97 14.05 -8.66
C GLU A 177 -6.91 14.70 -9.66
N LEU A 178 -7.50 15.84 -9.27
CA LEU A 178 -8.31 16.69 -10.12
C LEU A 178 -7.50 17.18 -11.31
N LEU A 179 -6.31 17.74 -11.06
CA LEU A 179 -5.45 18.26 -12.11
C LEU A 179 -5.00 17.14 -13.06
N GLY A 180 -4.54 16.01 -12.54
CA GLY A 180 -4.17 14.85 -13.34
C GLY A 180 -5.32 14.35 -14.23
N SER A 181 -6.52 14.24 -13.67
CA SER A 181 -7.72 13.84 -14.44
C SER A 181 -8.09 14.88 -15.50
N ALA A 182 -8.01 16.17 -15.18
CA ALA A 182 -8.29 17.26 -16.11
C ALA A 182 -7.29 17.28 -17.27
N ILE A 183 -5.99 17.09 -16.97
CA ILE A 183 -4.93 16.95 -17.96
C ILE A 183 -5.22 15.76 -18.86
N ALA A 184 -5.49 14.58 -18.30
CA ALA A 184 -5.81 13.37 -19.05
C ALA A 184 -7.00 13.57 -20.01
N LEU A 185 -8.06 14.25 -19.56
CA LEU A 185 -9.22 14.56 -20.41
C LEU A 185 -8.85 15.48 -21.58
N CYS A 186 -8.02 16.49 -21.35
CA CYS A 186 -7.53 17.38 -22.41
C CYS A 186 -6.65 16.64 -23.43
N LEU A 187 -5.87 15.65 -22.97
CA LEU A 187 -5.02 14.81 -23.82
C LEU A 187 -5.85 13.82 -24.66
N LEU A 188 -6.92 13.26 -24.11
CA LEU A 188 -7.83 12.35 -24.82
C LEU A 188 -8.76 13.08 -25.79
N PHE A 189 -9.20 14.28 -25.43
CA PHE A 189 -10.07 15.11 -26.24
C PHE A 189 -9.40 16.47 -26.50
N PRO A 190 -8.56 16.58 -27.56
CA PRO A 190 -7.79 17.79 -27.85
C PRO A 190 -8.63 19.05 -28.10
N LYS A 191 -9.94 18.90 -28.30
CA LYS A 191 -10.90 20.01 -28.44
C LYS A 191 -11.32 20.62 -27.10
N LEU A 192 -11.05 19.96 -25.98
CA LEU A 192 -11.35 20.47 -24.65
C LEU A 192 -10.22 21.37 -24.16
N GLU A 193 -10.56 22.61 -23.81
CA GLU A 193 -9.62 23.46 -23.08
C GLU A 193 -9.53 23.05 -21.60
N LEU A 194 -8.43 23.42 -20.95
CA LEU A 194 -8.08 23.00 -19.60
C LEU A 194 -9.17 23.27 -18.55
N TRP A 195 -9.84 24.42 -18.63
CA TRP A 195 -10.91 24.79 -17.71
C TRP A 195 -12.16 23.90 -17.88
N HIS A 196 -12.44 23.43 -19.10
CA HIS A 196 -13.50 22.43 -19.33
C HIS A 196 -13.14 21.12 -18.65
N GLY A 197 -11.88 20.69 -18.79
CA GLY A 197 -11.36 19.49 -18.13
C GLY A 197 -11.58 19.54 -16.62
N VAL A 198 -11.14 20.64 -15.98
CA VAL A 198 -11.33 20.86 -14.54
C VAL A 198 -12.81 20.82 -14.16
N LEU A 199 -13.70 21.47 -14.92
CA LEU A 199 -15.13 21.46 -14.64
C LEU A 199 -15.74 20.05 -14.77
N ILE A 200 -15.35 19.27 -15.77
CA ILE A 200 -15.83 17.90 -16.00
C ILE A 200 -15.41 16.98 -14.84
N THR A 201 -14.22 17.18 -14.27
CA THR A 201 -13.80 16.39 -13.11
C THR A 201 -14.67 16.60 -11.87
N ALA A 202 -15.49 17.64 -11.80
CA ALA A 202 -16.49 17.79 -10.73
C ALA A 202 -17.56 16.68 -10.76
N PHE A 203 -17.76 16.05 -11.91
CA PHE A 203 -18.74 14.98 -12.08
C PHE A 203 -18.24 13.62 -11.54
N ASP A 204 -16.97 13.52 -11.11
CA ASP A 204 -16.43 12.30 -10.49
C ASP A 204 -17.16 11.90 -9.20
N VAL A 205 -17.88 12.83 -8.58
CA VAL A 205 -18.79 12.57 -7.46
C VAL A 205 -19.84 11.52 -7.83
N VAL A 206 -20.29 11.49 -9.09
CA VAL A 206 -21.26 10.49 -9.57
C VAL A 206 -20.65 9.10 -9.60
N LEU A 207 -19.35 8.98 -9.87
CA LEU A 207 -18.63 7.70 -9.80
C LEU A 207 -18.61 7.17 -8.35
N ILE A 208 -18.36 8.05 -7.38
CA ILE A 208 -18.41 7.70 -5.95
C ILE A 208 -19.83 7.32 -5.51
N LEU A 209 -20.84 8.08 -5.94
CA LEU A 209 -22.25 7.76 -5.69
C LEU A 209 -22.63 6.38 -6.25
N ALA A 210 -22.11 6.01 -7.42
CA ALA A 210 -22.34 4.71 -8.05
C ALA A 210 -21.65 3.55 -7.30
N LEU A 211 -20.54 3.80 -6.61
CA LEU A 211 -19.79 2.78 -5.86
C LEU A 211 -20.37 2.50 -4.45
N GLY A 212 -21.20 3.40 -3.92
CA GLY A 212 -21.80 3.29 -2.57
C GLY A 212 -20.79 3.53 -1.44
N ASP A 213 -21.26 3.49 -0.17
CA ASP A 213 -20.40 3.74 1.01
C ASP A 213 -19.37 2.60 1.21
N PRO A 214 -18.05 2.85 1.02
CA PRO A 214 -17.02 1.82 1.11
C PRO A 214 -16.83 1.31 2.55
N LEU A 215 -17.15 2.15 3.55
CA LEU A 215 -17.08 1.85 4.99
C LEU A 215 -18.34 1.13 5.52
N GLY A 216 -19.40 1.00 4.70
CA GLY A 216 -20.71 0.43 5.10
C GLY A 216 -20.78 -1.11 5.18
N GLY A 217 -19.64 -1.80 5.08
CA GLY A 217 -19.51 -3.21 5.45
C GLY A 217 -19.95 -4.26 4.42
N ARG A 218 -20.55 -3.92 3.27
CA ARG A 218 -21.03 -4.93 2.29
C ARG A 218 -20.67 -4.76 0.80
N PRO A 219 -19.79 -3.82 0.37
CA PRO A 219 -19.18 -3.91 -0.98
C PRO A 219 -17.64 -3.76 -1.03
N VAL A 220 -16.88 -4.23 -0.03
CA VAL A 220 -15.40 -4.09 -0.04
C VAL A 220 -14.75 -4.82 -1.24
N LYS A 221 -15.32 -5.96 -1.67
CA LYS A 221 -14.75 -6.74 -2.79
C LYS A 221 -14.93 -6.09 -4.16
N SER A 222 -16.08 -5.46 -4.43
CA SER A 222 -16.29 -4.76 -5.71
C SER A 222 -15.42 -3.52 -5.78
N PHE A 223 -15.29 -2.80 -4.68
CA PHE A 223 -14.37 -1.67 -4.53
C PHE A 223 -12.91 -2.09 -4.81
N GLU A 224 -12.42 -3.13 -4.14
CA GLU A 224 -11.06 -3.65 -4.35
C GLU A 224 -10.84 -4.13 -5.78
N LEU A 225 -11.84 -4.77 -6.40
CA LEU A 225 -11.75 -5.25 -7.79
C LEU A 225 -11.68 -4.09 -8.79
N VAL A 226 -12.48 -3.03 -8.61
CA VAL A 226 -12.44 -1.83 -9.45
C VAL A 226 -11.06 -1.18 -9.35
N ILE A 227 -10.58 -0.98 -8.12
CA ILE A 227 -9.25 -0.41 -7.88
C ILE A 227 -8.17 -1.29 -8.52
N ALA A 228 -8.19 -2.61 -8.28
CA ALA A 228 -7.24 -3.55 -8.87
C ALA A 228 -7.23 -3.51 -10.41
N GLY A 229 -8.40 -3.39 -11.04
CA GLY A 229 -8.52 -3.22 -12.49
C GLY A 229 -7.87 -1.95 -12.99
N LEU A 230 -8.05 -0.82 -12.29
CA LEU A 230 -7.41 0.46 -12.62
C LEU A 230 -5.89 0.39 -12.45
N VAL A 231 -5.39 -0.21 -11.36
CA VAL A 231 -3.94 -0.42 -11.14
C VAL A 231 -3.33 -1.27 -12.24
N LEU A 232 -3.99 -2.38 -12.59
CA LEU A 232 -3.50 -3.27 -13.64
C LEU A 232 -3.44 -2.55 -14.99
N ALA A 233 -4.44 -1.72 -15.30
CA ALA A 233 -4.43 -0.92 -16.52
C ALA A 233 -3.23 0.04 -16.58
N VAL A 234 -2.92 0.73 -15.47
CA VAL A 234 -1.75 1.61 -15.36
C VAL A 234 -0.45 0.83 -15.54
N LEU A 235 -0.31 -0.32 -14.85
CA LEU A 235 0.91 -1.12 -14.92
C LEU A 235 1.14 -1.69 -16.33
N VAL A 236 0.10 -2.24 -16.96
CA VAL A 236 0.17 -2.73 -18.33
C VAL A 236 0.54 -1.60 -19.30
N CYS A 237 -0.06 -0.41 -19.11
CA CYS A 237 0.31 0.77 -19.88
C CYS A 237 1.80 1.09 -19.77
N MET A 238 2.31 1.21 -18.55
CA MET A 238 3.71 1.58 -18.30
C MET A 238 4.68 0.54 -18.86
N CYS A 239 4.38 -0.75 -18.70
CA CYS A 239 5.16 -1.82 -19.30
C CYS A 239 5.22 -1.71 -20.83
N ILE A 240 4.09 -1.43 -21.48
CA ILE A 240 4.01 -1.28 -22.93
C ILE A 240 4.80 -0.05 -23.41
N ILE A 241 4.75 1.07 -22.68
CA ILE A 241 5.48 2.29 -23.03
C ILE A 241 6.98 2.08 -22.87
N ILE A 242 7.44 1.59 -21.70
CA ILE A 242 8.86 1.34 -21.44
C ILE A 242 9.45 0.34 -22.43
N ALA A 243 8.70 -0.70 -22.80
CA ALA A 243 9.16 -1.69 -23.78
C ALA A 243 9.40 -1.11 -25.19
N ARG A 244 8.87 0.09 -25.48
CA ARG A 244 9.08 0.79 -26.75
C ARG A 244 10.08 1.94 -26.68
N VAL A 245 10.58 2.27 -25.49
CA VAL A 245 11.56 3.33 -25.29
C VAL A 245 12.94 2.70 -25.15
N ASP A 246 13.94 3.30 -25.78
CA ASP A 246 15.33 2.87 -25.67
C ASP A 246 15.89 3.26 -24.30
N VAL A 247 15.72 2.39 -23.31
CA VAL A 247 16.21 2.60 -21.93
C VAL A 247 17.60 2.01 -21.75
N HIS A 248 18.55 2.81 -21.26
CA HIS A 248 19.85 2.35 -20.80
C HIS A 248 19.74 1.68 -19.43
N TRP A 249 19.38 0.40 -19.42
CA TRP A 249 19.13 -0.36 -18.18
C TRP A 249 20.32 -0.39 -17.21
N GLY A 250 21.56 -0.36 -17.72
CA GLY A 250 22.77 -0.27 -16.88
C GLY A 250 22.74 0.96 -15.99
N ASP A 251 22.62 2.14 -16.60
CA ASP A 251 22.57 3.42 -15.90
C ASP A 251 21.32 3.56 -15.01
N ALA A 252 20.19 2.97 -15.44
CA ALA A 252 18.97 2.94 -14.64
C ALA A 252 19.15 2.14 -13.33
N PHE A 253 19.82 0.99 -13.38
CA PHE A 253 20.13 0.22 -12.17
C PHE A 253 21.19 0.90 -11.30
N GLU A 254 22.18 1.57 -11.90
CA GLU A 254 23.12 2.41 -11.15
C GLU A 254 22.44 3.60 -10.46
N GLY A 255 21.35 4.12 -11.03
CA GLY A 255 20.53 5.19 -10.44
C GLY A 255 19.92 4.84 -9.08
N TYR A 256 19.77 3.56 -8.74
CA TYR A 256 19.35 3.12 -7.40
C TYR A 256 20.48 3.15 -6.36
N LEU A 257 21.72 3.43 -6.75
CA LEU A 257 22.82 3.59 -5.81
C LEU A 257 22.89 5.03 -5.29
N PRO A 258 23.24 5.23 -4.01
CA PRO A 258 23.35 6.56 -3.42
C PRO A 258 24.44 7.37 -4.12
N SER A 259 24.07 8.56 -4.58
CA SER A 259 24.95 9.44 -5.35
C SER A 259 25.18 10.77 -4.63
N LYS A 260 26.41 11.31 -4.70
CA LYS A 260 26.76 12.62 -4.10
C LYS A 260 26.06 13.80 -4.77
N TYR A 261 25.43 13.57 -5.93
CA TYR A 261 24.68 14.57 -6.71
C TYR A 261 23.26 14.86 -6.18
N ILE A 262 22.86 14.31 -5.03
CA ILE A 262 21.58 14.65 -4.36
C ILE A 262 21.66 16.03 -3.67
N PHE A 263 22.86 16.50 -3.34
CA PHE A 263 23.10 17.72 -2.56
C PHE A 263 23.33 19.05 -3.35
N PRO A 264 23.72 19.07 -4.64
CA PRO A 264 23.82 20.32 -5.41
C PRO A 264 22.47 20.98 -5.75
N ASN A 265 22.54 22.30 -5.99
CA ASN A 265 21.45 23.28 -6.17
C ASN A 265 20.24 22.78 -7.02
N GLY A 266 19.12 22.47 -6.38
CA GLY A 266 17.83 22.13 -7.02
C GLY A 266 17.33 20.73 -6.69
N ALA A 267 18.22 19.73 -6.69
CA ALA A 267 17.87 18.32 -6.50
C ALA A 267 17.21 18.04 -5.15
N LEU A 268 17.51 18.84 -4.12
CA LEU A 268 16.91 18.70 -2.80
C LEU A 268 15.43 19.12 -2.78
N TYR A 269 15.01 20.12 -3.55
CA TYR A 269 13.59 20.50 -3.67
C TYR A 269 12.80 19.35 -4.31
N THR A 270 13.29 18.84 -5.44
CA THR A 270 12.68 17.71 -6.15
C THR A 270 12.69 16.44 -5.30
N SER A 271 13.76 16.18 -4.55
CA SER A 271 13.84 15.04 -3.61
C SER A 271 12.81 15.14 -2.47
N VAL A 272 12.59 16.35 -1.94
CA VAL A 272 11.54 16.62 -0.93
C VAL A 272 10.15 16.48 -1.54
N GLY A 273 9.98 16.90 -2.80
CA GLY A 273 8.78 16.64 -3.60
C GLY A 273 8.50 15.14 -3.73
N ILE A 274 9.50 14.32 -4.10
CA ILE A 274 9.36 12.85 -4.22
C ILE A 274 8.94 12.27 -2.87
N LEU A 275 9.59 12.71 -1.79
CA LEU A 275 9.26 12.24 -0.45
C LEU A 275 7.82 12.60 -0.04
N GLY A 276 7.37 13.82 -0.35
CA GLY A 276 6.01 14.28 -0.07
C GLY A 276 4.93 13.59 -0.89
N ALA A 277 5.19 13.40 -2.18
CA ALA A 277 4.30 12.71 -3.11
C ALA A 277 4.19 11.22 -2.75
N THR A 278 5.32 10.60 -2.38
CA THR A 278 5.33 9.18 -2.02
C THR A 278 4.74 8.98 -0.63
N VAL A 279 5.22 9.67 0.42
CA VAL A 279 4.78 9.41 1.79
C VAL A 279 3.58 10.28 2.14
N MET A 280 2.42 9.90 1.64
CA MET A 280 1.20 10.68 1.81
C MET A 280 0.62 10.59 3.23
N PRO A 281 0.24 11.71 3.87
CA PRO A 281 -0.27 11.64 5.24
C PRO A 281 -1.68 11.03 5.36
N HIS A 282 -2.54 11.26 4.37
CA HIS A 282 -3.91 10.73 4.39
C HIS A 282 -3.95 9.20 4.21
N SER A 283 -2.98 8.62 3.50
CA SER A 283 -2.88 7.17 3.29
C SER A 283 -2.49 6.43 4.58
N LEU A 284 -1.80 7.10 5.52
CA LEU A 284 -1.52 6.57 6.86
C LEU A 284 -2.81 6.41 7.68
N PHE A 285 -3.70 7.42 7.63
CA PHE A 285 -5.01 7.32 8.28
C PHE A 285 -5.84 6.19 7.66
N LEU A 286 -5.90 6.14 6.33
CA LEU A 286 -6.60 5.09 5.61
C LEU A 286 -6.06 3.69 5.95
N GLY A 287 -4.74 3.50 5.94
CA GLY A 287 -4.11 2.22 6.23
C GLY A 287 -4.44 1.72 7.63
N SER A 288 -4.47 2.62 8.61
CA SER A 288 -4.93 2.29 9.94
C SER A 288 -6.42 1.95 9.98
N ALA A 289 -7.28 2.70 9.29
CA ALA A 289 -8.72 2.49 9.27
C ALA A 289 -9.11 1.16 8.58
N LEU A 290 -8.54 0.86 7.42
CA LEU A 290 -8.80 -0.40 6.72
C LEU A 290 -8.30 -1.61 7.50
N ALA A 291 -7.23 -1.45 8.29
CA ALA A 291 -6.74 -2.50 9.18
C ALA A 291 -7.65 -2.76 10.40
N THR A 292 -8.59 -1.87 10.70
CA THR A 292 -9.61 -2.09 11.75
C THR A 292 -10.81 -2.92 11.27
N GLN A 293 -11.05 -2.98 9.95
CA GLN A 293 -12.22 -3.65 9.40
C GLN A 293 -12.06 -5.16 9.49
N ASP A 294 -12.73 -5.78 10.46
CA ASP A 294 -12.88 -7.22 10.51
C ASP A 294 -13.83 -7.69 9.39
N ARG A 295 -13.33 -8.55 8.50
CA ARG A 295 -14.07 -9.08 7.34
C ARG A 295 -14.87 -10.33 7.69
N ILE A 296 -14.69 -10.88 8.89
CA ILE A 296 -15.17 -12.20 9.30
C ILE A 296 -16.15 -12.07 10.47
N THR A 297 -15.88 -11.19 11.43
CA THR A 297 -16.80 -10.91 12.54
C THR A 297 -17.71 -9.75 12.15
N PRO A 298 -19.05 -9.83 12.38
CA PRO A 298 -19.91 -8.65 12.25
C PRO A 298 -19.33 -7.50 13.09
N PRO A 299 -19.53 -6.23 12.68
CA PRO A 299 -19.04 -5.08 13.44
C PRO A 299 -19.50 -5.28 14.88
N SER A 300 -18.54 -5.57 15.74
CA SER A 300 -18.84 -5.76 17.14
C SER A 300 -19.37 -4.42 17.62
N GLU A 301 -20.47 -4.47 18.35
CA GLU A 301 -21.12 -3.31 18.94
C GLU A 301 -20.23 -2.74 20.07
N TYR A 302 -18.96 -2.47 19.81
CA TYR A 302 -18.11 -1.67 20.68
C TYR A 302 -18.39 -0.21 20.36
N ALA A 303 -19.53 0.25 20.87
CA ALA A 303 -19.81 1.65 21.09
C ALA A 303 -18.59 2.33 21.73
N THR A 304 -17.94 3.24 21.01
CA THR A 304 -16.79 3.99 21.56
C THR A 304 -17.28 5.23 22.28
N ASN A 305 -17.81 5.02 23.49
CA ASN A 305 -17.96 6.08 24.51
C ASN A 305 -16.71 6.22 25.41
N ALA A 306 -15.64 5.44 25.14
CA ALA A 306 -14.40 5.48 25.91
C ALA A 306 -13.69 6.84 25.76
N LYS A 307 -13.30 7.45 26.89
CA LYS A 307 -12.68 8.78 26.94
C LYS A 307 -11.16 8.73 27.02
N SER A 308 -10.60 7.59 27.45
CA SER A 308 -9.16 7.38 27.62
C SER A 308 -8.71 5.99 27.13
N HIS A 309 -7.43 5.86 26.76
CA HIS A 309 -6.82 4.58 26.38
C HIS A 309 -6.88 3.52 27.49
N SER A 310 -6.98 3.93 28.76
CA SER A 310 -7.05 3.03 29.92
C SER A 310 -8.39 2.28 30.06
N GLU A 311 -9.47 2.80 29.44
CA GLU A 311 -10.83 2.26 29.57
C GLU A 311 -11.18 1.27 28.44
N ARG A 312 -10.25 1.01 27.52
CA ARG A 312 -10.49 0.24 26.28
C ARG A 312 -9.82 -1.13 26.32
N ASN A 313 -10.55 -2.13 25.84
CA ASN A 313 -9.98 -3.43 25.49
C ASN A 313 -9.62 -3.49 23.99
N ASN A 314 -8.43 -3.97 23.68
CA ASN A 314 -7.94 -4.18 22.32
C ASN A 314 -8.47 -5.48 21.70
N ASN A 315 -8.21 -5.69 20.40
CA ASN A 315 -8.64 -6.89 19.68
C ASN A 315 -8.09 -8.17 20.31
N SER A 316 -8.80 -9.29 20.11
CA SER A 316 -8.42 -10.58 20.70
C SER A 316 -7.04 -11.04 20.19
N LEU A 317 -6.28 -11.73 21.05
CA LEU A 317 -4.95 -12.22 20.70
C LEU A 317 -4.94 -13.13 19.45
N ALA A 318 -5.98 -13.97 19.30
CA ALA A 318 -6.12 -14.86 18.16
C ALA A 318 -6.29 -14.07 16.86
N PHE A 319 -7.11 -13.02 16.88
CA PHE A 319 -7.30 -12.12 15.74
C PHE A 319 -6.00 -11.43 15.35
N VAL A 320 -5.30 -10.83 16.32
CA VAL A 320 -4.06 -10.09 16.07
C VAL A 320 -2.98 -11.00 15.49
N LYS A 321 -2.75 -12.19 16.08
CA LYS A 321 -1.74 -13.12 15.56
C LYS A 321 -2.06 -13.65 14.16
N GLY A 322 -3.35 -13.86 13.85
CA GLY A 322 -3.79 -14.33 12.53
C GLY A 322 -3.67 -13.26 11.45
N HIS A 323 -4.08 -12.02 11.72
CA HIS A 323 -4.21 -10.99 10.68
C HIS A 323 -2.98 -10.09 10.55
N LEU A 324 -2.23 -9.86 11.63
CA LEU A 324 -1.14 -8.87 11.63
C LEU A 324 -0.03 -9.22 10.64
N TYR A 325 0.44 -10.47 10.64
CA TYR A 325 1.51 -10.89 9.73
C TYR A 325 1.07 -10.81 8.26
N HIS A 326 -0.15 -11.28 7.96
CA HIS A 326 -0.69 -11.23 6.61
C HIS A 326 -0.91 -9.79 6.13
N GLY A 327 -1.45 -8.91 6.98
CA GLY A 327 -1.63 -7.50 6.66
C GLY A 327 -0.31 -6.77 6.40
N ILE A 328 0.74 -7.06 7.19
CA ILE A 328 2.07 -6.47 6.98
C ILE A 328 2.66 -6.90 5.64
N VAL A 329 2.61 -8.21 5.33
CA VAL A 329 3.13 -8.74 4.06
C VAL A 329 2.34 -8.18 2.88
N ASP A 330 1.01 -8.09 2.98
CA ASP A 330 0.14 -7.55 1.94
C ASP A 330 0.47 -6.08 1.64
N VAL A 331 0.59 -5.25 2.67
CA VAL A 331 0.96 -3.84 2.54
C VAL A 331 2.37 -3.70 1.96
N ALA A 332 3.37 -4.39 2.53
CA ALA A 332 4.75 -4.26 2.08
C ALA A 332 4.94 -4.72 0.63
N LEU A 333 4.36 -5.87 0.26
CA LEU A 333 4.42 -6.39 -1.10
C LEU A 333 3.68 -5.49 -2.09
N SER A 334 2.55 -4.90 -1.68
CA SER A 334 1.78 -4.00 -2.56
C SER A 334 2.51 -2.68 -2.82
N LEU A 335 3.08 -2.04 -1.80
CA LEU A 335 3.82 -0.79 -1.99
C LEU A 335 5.12 -1.02 -2.78
N LEU A 336 5.91 -2.06 -2.45
CA LEU A 336 7.15 -2.33 -3.17
C LEU A 336 6.91 -2.88 -4.58
N GLY A 337 5.88 -3.71 -4.76
CA GLY A 337 5.59 -4.37 -6.03
C GLY A 337 4.86 -3.48 -7.03
N PHE A 338 4.04 -2.53 -6.57
CA PHE A 338 3.28 -1.64 -7.44
C PHE A 338 3.77 -0.20 -7.37
N ALA A 339 3.72 0.45 -6.19
CA ALA A 339 3.99 1.88 -6.09
C ALA A 339 5.42 2.25 -6.48
N VAL A 340 6.42 1.59 -5.87
CA VAL A 340 7.84 1.86 -6.19
C VAL A 340 8.13 1.55 -7.66
N VAL A 341 7.57 0.46 -8.20
CA VAL A 341 7.78 0.07 -9.60
C VAL A 341 7.17 1.08 -10.57
N ILE A 342 5.95 1.56 -10.31
CA ILE A 342 5.28 2.56 -11.15
C ILE A 342 6.02 3.90 -11.09
N ASN A 343 6.36 4.39 -9.90
CA ASN A 343 7.08 5.66 -9.74
C ASN A 343 8.47 5.59 -10.41
N SER A 344 9.17 4.48 -10.23
CA SER A 344 10.46 4.25 -10.91
C SER A 344 10.31 4.15 -12.43
N ALA A 345 9.26 3.49 -12.93
CA ALA A 345 8.95 3.38 -14.35
C ALA A 345 8.72 4.77 -14.97
N ILE A 346 7.99 5.65 -14.29
CA ILE A 346 7.72 7.01 -14.77
C ILE A 346 9.00 7.85 -14.80
N LEU A 347 9.82 7.77 -13.76
CA LEU A 347 11.11 8.47 -13.72
C LEU A 347 12.07 7.95 -14.80
N ILE A 348 12.15 6.62 -14.99
CA ILE A 348 12.96 6.00 -16.05
C ILE A 348 12.48 6.45 -17.43
N LEU A 349 11.16 6.44 -17.65
CA LEU A 349 10.55 6.93 -18.88
C LEU A 349 10.93 8.39 -19.12
N SER A 350 10.76 9.26 -18.13
CA SER A 350 11.10 10.67 -18.26
C SER A 350 12.58 10.88 -18.56
N SER A 351 13.46 10.18 -17.83
CA SER A 351 14.91 10.25 -18.04
C SER A 351 15.30 9.77 -19.44
N ALA A 352 14.77 8.64 -19.90
CA ALA A 352 15.08 8.09 -21.22
C ALA A 352 14.63 9.03 -22.36
N VAL A 353 13.46 9.66 -22.22
CA VAL A 353 12.86 10.45 -23.29
C VAL A 353 13.31 11.92 -23.23
N PHE A 354 13.42 12.54 -22.05
CA PHE A 354 13.77 13.96 -21.90
C PHE A 354 15.25 14.24 -21.64
N PHE A 355 15.92 13.42 -20.81
CA PHE A 355 17.30 13.68 -20.38
C PHE A 355 18.32 13.04 -21.33
N TYR A 356 18.10 11.79 -21.72
CA TYR A 356 18.99 11.02 -22.60
C TYR A 356 18.51 10.97 -24.07
N GLY A 357 17.33 11.52 -24.37
CA GLY A 357 16.78 11.53 -25.72
C GLY A 357 17.57 12.42 -26.68
N ASP A 358 17.68 12.00 -27.94
CA ASP A 358 18.45 12.66 -29.00
C ASP A 358 17.79 13.93 -29.57
N ASP A 359 16.70 14.45 -28.99
CA ASP A 359 16.01 15.62 -29.53
C ASP A 359 16.78 16.93 -29.24
N PRO A 360 17.20 17.69 -30.26
CA PRO A 360 17.88 18.98 -30.08
C PRO A 360 17.05 20.04 -29.34
N ARG A 361 15.73 19.85 -29.20
CA ARG A 361 14.81 20.76 -28.48
C ARG A 361 14.79 20.56 -26.97
N THR A 362 15.31 19.44 -26.46
CA THR A 362 15.34 19.07 -25.03
C THR A 362 16.74 19.10 -24.42
N MET A 363 17.80 19.09 -25.24
CA MET A 363 19.17 19.28 -24.75
C MET A 363 19.36 20.71 -24.18
N GLY A 364 19.27 20.84 -22.86
CA GLY A 364 19.58 22.07 -22.13
C GLY A 364 18.46 23.11 -22.05
N SER A 365 17.21 22.73 -22.33
CA SER A 365 16.09 23.62 -22.04
C SER A 365 15.73 23.52 -20.55
N ASP A 366 15.69 24.66 -19.85
CA ASP A 366 15.15 24.91 -18.50
C ASP A 366 13.63 24.59 -18.38
N LYS A 367 13.15 23.53 -19.04
CA LYS A 367 11.76 23.11 -19.04
C LYS A 367 11.61 21.96 -18.06
N GLN A 368 11.05 22.27 -16.89
CA GLN A 368 10.34 21.28 -16.08
C GLN A 368 9.35 20.53 -16.99
N ALA A 369 9.56 19.23 -17.16
CA ALA A 369 8.67 18.41 -17.98
C ALA A 369 7.33 18.24 -17.27
N GLY A 370 6.28 18.86 -17.81
CA GLY A 370 4.91 18.67 -17.36
C GLY A 370 4.30 17.39 -17.94
N LEU A 371 3.10 17.04 -17.46
CA LEU A 371 2.37 15.87 -17.97
C LEU A 371 1.96 16.04 -19.44
N PHE A 372 1.74 17.29 -19.87
CA PHE A 372 1.47 17.62 -21.28
C PHE A 372 2.69 17.34 -22.16
N ASP A 373 3.87 17.78 -21.72
CA ASP A 373 5.11 17.58 -22.46
C ASP A 373 5.43 16.09 -22.57
N ALA A 374 5.21 15.32 -21.50
CA ALA A 374 5.39 13.87 -21.51
C ALA A 374 4.51 13.19 -22.56
N TYR A 375 3.23 13.58 -22.65
CA TYR A 375 2.33 13.04 -23.67
C TYR A 375 2.80 13.39 -25.09
N ASP A 376 3.11 14.65 -25.33
CA ASP A 376 3.51 15.13 -26.66
C ASP A 376 4.80 14.45 -27.11
N LEU A 377 5.75 14.25 -26.19
CA LEU A 377 7.01 13.60 -26.51
C LEU A 377 6.87 12.09 -26.70
N ILE A 378 6.04 11.40 -25.90
CA ILE A 378 5.69 9.98 -26.14
C ILE A 378 5.00 9.83 -27.49
N LYS A 379 4.14 10.78 -27.87
CA LYS A 379 3.45 10.77 -29.16
C LYS A 379 4.42 10.89 -30.33
N GLU A 380 5.43 11.74 -30.22
CA GLU A 380 6.45 11.94 -31.27
C GLU A 380 7.45 10.78 -31.35
N THR A 381 7.91 10.25 -30.21
CA THR A 381 8.97 9.23 -30.14
C THR A 381 8.45 7.80 -30.29
N VAL A 382 7.35 7.47 -29.60
CA VAL A 382 6.79 6.10 -29.56
C VAL A 382 5.57 5.96 -30.46
N GLY A 383 4.80 7.04 -30.63
CA GLY A 383 3.62 7.10 -31.49
C GLY A 383 2.31 7.34 -30.73
N GLN A 384 1.28 7.74 -31.48
CA GLN A 384 -0.02 8.13 -30.96
C GLN A 384 -0.68 7.07 -30.05
N GLY A 385 -0.51 5.78 -30.35
CA GLY A 385 -1.10 4.71 -29.55
C GLY A 385 -0.56 4.68 -28.11
N ALA A 386 0.74 4.88 -27.92
CA ALA A 386 1.36 4.93 -26.60
C ALA A 386 0.95 6.19 -25.82
N ALA A 387 0.87 7.33 -26.49
CA ALA A 387 0.41 8.58 -25.88
C ALA A 387 -1.05 8.47 -25.41
N THR A 388 -1.95 7.91 -26.23
CA THR A 388 -3.33 7.66 -25.81
C THR A 388 -3.39 6.72 -24.60
N LEU A 389 -2.56 5.69 -24.56
CA LEU A 389 -2.49 4.77 -23.43
C LEU A 389 -2.01 5.47 -22.14
N PHE A 390 -1.01 6.36 -22.25
CA PHE A 390 -0.56 7.21 -21.16
C PHE A 390 -1.69 8.08 -20.60
N ALA A 391 -2.48 8.72 -21.47
CA ALA A 391 -3.61 9.54 -21.05
C ALA A 391 -4.73 8.71 -20.38
N ILE A 392 -5.01 7.50 -20.88
CA ILE A 392 -5.96 6.57 -20.23
C ILE A 392 -5.45 6.15 -18.84
N ALA A 393 -4.17 5.81 -18.73
CA ALA A 393 -3.56 5.43 -17.45
C ALA A 393 -3.58 6.58 -16.45
N LEU A 394 -3.30 7.80 -16.90
CA LEU A 394 -3.36 9.00 -16.06
C LEU A 394 -4.78 9.27 -15.54
N LEU A 395 -5.79 9.11 -16.41
CA LEU A 395 -7.19 9.22 -15.99
C LEU A 395 -7.55 8.12 -14.97
N ALA A 396 -7.13 6.88 -15.20
CA ALA A 396 -7.37 5.76 -14.30
C ALA A 396 -6.72 5.98 -12.92
N ALA A 397 -5.49 6.50 -12.87
CA ALA A 397 -4.78 6.84 -11.64
C ALA A 397 -5.47 7.98 -10.88
N GLY A 398 -5.95 9.01 -11.59
CA GLY A 398 -6.70 10.10 -10.97
C GLY A 398 -8.03 9.65 -10.35
N GLN A 399 -8.76 8.77 -11.03
CA GLN A 399 -10.02 8.22 -10.52
C GLN A 399 -9.83 7.26 -9.35
N SER A 400 -8.79 6.42 -9.39
CA SER A 400 -8.52 5.48 -8.29
C SER A 400 -8.13 6.22 -7.01
N SER A 401 -7.23 7.21 -7.10
CA SER A 401 -6.79 7.99 -5.94
C SER A 401 -7.91 8.86 -5.36
N SER A 402 -8.75 9.46 -6.22
CA SER A 402 -9.98 10.19 -5.84
C SER A 402 -10.87 9.44 -4.86
N ILE A 403 -11.11 8.17 -5.15
CA ILE A 403 -11.91 7.30 -4.30
C ILE A 403 -11.21 7.10 -2.95
N ILE A 404 -9.89 6.90 -2.96
CA ILE A 404 -9.07 6.70 -1.76
C ILE A 404 -9.04 7.94 -0.86
N ALA A 405 -8.83 9.14 -1.43
CA ALA A 405 -8.81 10.39 -0.69
C ALA A 405 -10.13 10.65 0.05
N THR A 406 -11.26 10.26 -0.56
CA THR A 406 -12.58 10.40 0.03
C THR A 406 -12.76 9.51 1.25
N VAL A 407 -12.36 8.24 1.15
CA VAL A 407 -12.42 7.29 2.28
C VAL A 407 -11.46 7.70 3.39
N ALA A 408 -10.27 8.18 3.05
CA ALA A 408 -9.32 8.72 4.01
C ALA A 408 -9.91 9.94 4.75
N GLY A 409 -10.59 10.85 4.03
CA GLY A 409 -11.26 12.01 4.63
C GLY A 409 -12.41 11.65 5.57
N GLN A 410 -13.18 10.59 5.26
CA GLN A 410 -14.18 10.07 6.18
C GLN A 410 -13.52 9.54 7.46
N ALA A 411 -12.46 8.73 7.34
CA ALA A 411 -11.72 8.22 8.50
C ALA A 411 -11.14 9.36 9.37
N VAL A 412 -10.60 10.41 8.74
CA VAL A 412 -10.09 11.60 9.46
C VAL A 412 -11.22 12.34 10.18
N SER A 413 -12.35 12.60 9.54
CA SER A 413 -13.46 13.37 10.14
C SER A 413 -14.15 12.62 11.27
N GLU A 414 -14.41 11.33 11.06
CA GLU A 414 -15.02 10.47 12.07
C GLU A 414 -14.06 10.22 13.25
N GLY A 415 -12.77 10.06 12.97
CA GLY A 415 -11.76 9.85 14.00
C GLY A 415 -11.50 11.09 14.87
N PHE A 416 -11.26 12.25 14.24
CA PHE A 416 -10.92 13.50 14.93
C PHE A 416 -12.12 14.21 15.56
N LEU A 417 -13.25 14.28 14.84
CA LEU A 417 -14.41 15.09 15.25
C LEU A 417 -15.65 14.25 15.59
N GLN A 418 -15.63 12.92 15.38
CA GLN A 418 -16.82 12.06 15.46
C GLN A 418 -17.97 12.56 14.56
N TRP A 419 -17.63 13.29 13.50
CA TRP A 419 -18.60 13.81 12.56
C TRP A 419 -18.80 12.84 11.41
N ARG A 420 -19.92 12.11 11.43
CA ARG A 420 -20.32 11.20 10.36
C ARG A 420 -20.94 11.99 9.21
N THR A 421 -20.18 12.16 8.14
CA THR A 421 -20.63 12.76 6.87
C THR A 421 -20.73 11.68 5.80
N SER A 422 -21.75 11.74 4.96
CA SER A 422 -21.82 10.85 3.79
C SER A 422 -20.63 11.08 2.85
N ALA A 423 -20.16 10.03 2.18
CA ALA A 423 -19.02 10.11 1.26
C ALA A 423 -19.24 11.16 0.16
N VAL A 424 -20.49 11.32 -0.28
CA VAL A 424 -20.90 12.26 -1.34
C VAL A 424 -20.77 13.72 -0.89
N VAL A 425 -21.31 14.06 0.28
CA VAL A 425 -21.23 15.43 0.81
C VAL A 425 -19.77 15.80 1.06
N ARG A 426 -19.02 14.85 1.63
CA ARG A 426 -17.59 15.00 1.88
C ARG A 426 -16.82 15.28 0.59
N ARG A 427 -17.06 14.45 -0.45
CA ARG A 427 -16.45 14.62 -1.77
C ARG A 427 -16.80 15.97 -2.38
N LEU A 428 -18.07 16.37 -2.36
CA LEU A 428 -18.49 17.65 -2.92
C LEU A 428 -17.76 18.82 -2.26
N LEU A 429 -17.63 18.81 -0.94
CA LEU A 429 -16.94 19.87 -0.20
C LEU A 429 -15.44 19.93 -0.55
N THR A 430 -14.72 18.80 -0.48
CA THR A 430 -13.28 18.78 -0.82
C THR A 430 -13.05 19.15 -2.28
N ARG A 431 -13.92 18.68 -3.17
CA ARG A 431 -13.84 18.93 -4.61
C ARG A 431 -14.10 20.39 -4.95
N LEU A 432 -15.07 21.05 -4.32
CA LEU A 432 -15.30 22.48 -4.50
C LEU A 432 -14.09 23.30 -4.05
N LEU A 433 -13.47 22.95 -2.92
CA LEU A 433 -12.27 23.62 -2.42
C LEU A 433 -11.06 23.43 -3.35
N ALA A 434 -10.95 22.27 -4.03
CA ALA A 434 -9.89 22.01 -5.01
C ALA A 434 -10.15 22.67 -6.38
N ILE A 435 -11.40 22.74 -6.84
CA ILE A 435 -11.78 23.32 -8.15
C ILE A 435 -11.48 24.82 -8.19
N ILE A 436 -11.78 25.56 -7.12
CA ILE A 436 -11.64 27.03 -7.11
C ILE A 436 -10.21 27.49 -7.47
N PRO A 437 -9.14 27.06 -6.76
CA PRO A 437 -7.78 27.46 -7.12
C PRO A 437 -7.35 26.89 -8.48
N SER A 438 -7.78 25.67 -8.82
CA SER A 438 -7.44 25.03 -10.09
C SER A 438 -8.02 25.77 -11.30
N MET A 439 -9.27 26.22 -11.20
CA MET A 439 -9.92 27.03 -12.24
C MET A 439 -9.28 28.40 -12.37
N ALA A 440 -8.95 29.05 -11.26
CA ALA A 440 -8.29 30.35 -11.27
C ALA A 440 -6.93 30.27 -12.00
N VAL A 441 -6.12 29.26 -11.69
CA VAL A 441 -4.82 29.03 -12.34
C VAL A 441 -4.98 28.60 -13.80
N ALA A 442 -5.96 27.74 -14.10
CA ALA A 442 -6.23 27.28 -15.46
C ALA A 442 -6.59 28.43 -16.41
N ILE A 443 -7.37 29.42 -15.93
CA ILE A 443 -7.77 30.59 -16.72
C ILE A 443 -6.64 31.63 -16.78
N ALA A 444 -5.95 31.90 -15.66
CA ALA A 444 -4.97 32.98 -15.57
C ALA A 444 -3.60 32.62 -16.15
N VAL A 445 -3.13 31.39 -15.97
CA VAL A 445 -1.75 30.97 -16.29
C VAL A 445 -1.72 29.83 -17.32
N GLY A 446 -2.73 28.95 -17.33
CA GLY A 446 -2.80 27.81 -18.24
C GLY A 446 -1.89 26.65 -17.85
N ARG A 447 -1.38 25.89 -18.83
CA ARG A 447 -0.69 24.59 -18.62
C ARG A 447 0.45 24.66 -17.60
N LYS A 448 1.38 25.61 -17.77
CA LYS A 448 2.53 25.79 -16.87
C LYS A 448 2.12 26.04 -15.42
N GLY A 449 1.06 26.84 -15.21
CA GLY A 449 0.56 27.11 -13.87
C GLY A 449 -0.01 25.86 -13.20
N ILE A 450 -0.66 24.98 -13.97
CA ILE A 450 -1.21 23.73 -13.48
C ILE A 450 -0.11 22.73 -13.10
N ASP A 451 0.95 22.61 -13.91
CA ASP A 451 2.09 21.73 -13.58
C ASP A 451 2.78 22.19 -12.28
N ILE A 452 3.02 23.50 -12.13
CA ILE A 452 3.55 24.09 -10.89
C ILE A 452 2.61 23.82 -9.71
N LEU A 453 1.29 24.00 -9.90
CA LEU A 453 0.29 23.80 -8.85
C LEU A 453 0.23 22.33 -8.41
N LEU A 454 0.37 21.39 -9.35
CA LEU A 454 0.42 19.95 -9.08
C LEU A 454 1.66 19.57 -8.27
N VAL A 455 2.86 20.05 -8.63
CA VAL A 455 4.08 19.79 -7.86
C VAL A 455 4.01 20.46 -6.48
N THR A 456 3.50 21.69 -6.43
CA THR A 456 3.37 22.45 -5.18
C THR A 456 2.47 21.74 -4.16
N SER A 457 1.41 21.06 -4.61
CA SER A 457 0.56 20.31 -3.68
C SER A 457 1.30 19.15 -3.00
N GLN A 458 2.25 18.50 -3.68
CA GLN A 458 3.09 17.44 -3.09
C GLN A 458 4.03 17.97 -2.02
N VAL A 459 4.55 19.18 -2.24
CA VAL A 459 5.38 19.89 -1.27
C VAL A 459 4.57 20.20 0.00
N VAL A 460 3.30 20.60 -0.14
CA VAL A 460 2.39 20.79 1.01
C VAL A 460 2.18 19.48 1.78
N LEU A 461 2.01 18.34 1.09
CA LEU A 461 1.91 17.03 1.74
C LEU A 461 3.16 16.70 2.57
N CYS A 462 4.35 16.99 2.03
CA CYS A 462 5.62 16.80 2.73
C CYS A 462 5.68 17.60 4.03
N VAL A 463 5.27 18.88 3.99
CA VAL A 463 5.22 19.76 5.17
C VAL A 463 4.28 19.21 6.25
N VAL A 464 3.16 18.61 5.87
CA VAL A 464 2.17 18.06 6.80
C VAL A 464 2.63 16.72 7.42
N LEU A 465 3.42 15.92 6.70
CA LEU A 465 3.80 14.56 7.08
C LEU A 465 4.40 14.41 8.50
N PRO A 466 5.33 15.26 8.99
CA PRO A 466 5.87 15.12 10.35
C PRO A 466 4.84 15.20 11.45
N PHE A 467 3.79 16.01 11.25
CA PHE A 467 2.73 16.20 12.25
C PHE A 467 1.85 14.96 12.40
N ILE A 468 1.74 14.13 11.36
CA ILE A 468 0.96 12.89 11.37
C ILE A 468 1.83 11.67 11.70
N SER A 469 3.07 11.63 11.21
CA SER A 469 4.01 10.54 11.52
C SER A 469 4.47 10.55 12.97
N PHE A 470 4.58 11.72 13.62
CA PHE A 470 4.92 11.81 15.05
C PHE A 470 3.94 11.07 15.98
N PRO A 471 2.62 11.37 15.98
CA PRO A 471 1.67 10.66 16.83
C PRO A 471 1.61 9.17 16.48
N LEU A 472 1.77 8.80 15.20
CA LEU A 472 1.85 7.41 14.79
C LEU A 472 3.03 6.66 15.44
N ILE A 473 4.25 7.20 15.37
CA ILE A 473 5.43 6.61 16.02
C ILE A 473 5.22 6.55 17.54
N TYR A 474 4.69 7.61 18.14
CA TYR A 474 4.48 7.71 19.58
C TYR A 474 3.48 6.67 20.09
N LEU A 475 2.31 6.56 19.45
CA LEU A 475 1.25 5.63 19.83
C LEU A 475 1.67 4.19 19.65
N THR A 476 2.34 3.87 18.53
CA THR A 476 2.86 2.51 18.27
C THR A 476 4.02 2.12 19.20
N SER A 477 4.65 3.10 19.86
CA SER A 477 5.74 2.88 20.81
C SER A 477 5.29 2.70 22.26
N LYS A 478 4.03 3.01 22.58
CA LYS A 478 3.48 2.92 23.94
C LYS A 478 2.94 1.53 24.26
N LYS A 479 3.36 0.99 25.41
CA LYS A 479 2.90 -0.32 25.91
C LYS A 479 1.40 -0.32 26.22
N GLU A 480 0.92 0.73 26.88
CA GLU A 480 -0.49 0.90 27.26
C GLU A 480 -1.44 0.82 26.06
N VAL A 481 -1.04 1.42 24.93
CA VAL A 481 -1.86 1.45 23.70
C VAL A 481 -1.82 0.10 22.98
N MET A 482 -0.68 -0.59 23.02
CA MET A 482 -0.42 -1.82 22.26
C MET A 482 -0.49 -3.10 23.11
N ALA A 483 -1.20 -3.08 24.25
CA ALA A 483 -1.38 -4.24 25.12
C ALA A 483 -2.61 -5.07 24.70
N VAL A 484 -2.47 -6.39 24.60
CA VAL A 484 -3.56 -7.31 24.26
C VAL A 484 -3.73 -8.33 25.38
N LYS A 485 -4.96 -8.51 25.86
CA LYS A 485 -5.30 -9.49 26.91
C LYS A 485 -5.21 -10.93 26.39
N VAL A 486 -4.58 -11.82 27.15
CA VAL A 486 -4.59 -13.26 26.87
C VAL A 486 -5.84 -13.89 27.50
N PRO A 487 -6.65 -14.67 26.75
CA PRO A 487 -7.78 -15.38 27.34
C PRO A 487 -7.30 -16.33 28.45
N SER A 488 -7.83 -16.19 29.66
CA SER A 488 -7.54 -17.10 30.77
C SER A 488 -8.06 -18.50 30.44
N SER A 489 -7.16 -19.47 30.27
CA SER A 489 -7.51 -20.87 30.01
C SER A 489 -7.95 -21.55 31.30
N ARG A 490 -9.22 -21.40 31.68
CA ARG A 490 -9.93 -22.38 32.51
C ARG A 490 -11.24 -22.75 31.81
N PRO A 491 -11.56 -24.05 31.63
CA PRO A 491 -12.88 -24.45 31.22
C PRO A 491 -13.85 -23.99 32.32
N SER A 492 -14.76 -23.08 31.97
CA SER A 492 -15.90 -22.76 32.80
C SER A 492 -16.63 -24.07 33.10
N LEU A 493 -16.50 -24.54 34.33
CA LEU A 493 -17.37 -25.57 34.90
C LEU A 493 -18.78 -25.02 34.77
N VAL A 494 -19.48 -25.48 33.73
CA VAL A 494 -20.93 -25.37 33.60
C VAL A 494 -21.50 -25.89 34.93
N PRO A 495 -22.29 -25.10 35.68
CA PRO A 495 -23.05 -25.68 36.76
C PRO A 495 -24.04 -26.64 36.11
N SER A 496 -23.78 -27.95 36.23
CA SER A 496 -24.71 -29.00 35.89
C SER A 496 -25.94 -28.85 36.78
N ALA A 497 -26.92 -28.07 36.32
CA ALA A 497 -28.25 -28.06 36.87
C ALA A 497 -28.84 -29.45 36.64
N THR A 498 -28.77 -30.29 37.68
CA THR A 498 -29.45 -31.58 37.71
C THR A 498 -30.63 -31.46 38.66
N SER A 499 -31.79 -31.83 38.12
CA SER A 499 -33.04 -32.21 38.79
C SER A 499 -33.77 -31.15 39.62
N SER A 500 -34.92 -30.70 39.13
CA SER A 500 -36.18 -31.41 39.39
C SER A 500 -37.35 -30.77 38.63
N ALA A 501 -38.22 -31.65 38.15
CA ALA A 501 -39.37 -31.37 37.32
C ALA A 501 -40.52 -30.71 38.10
N SER A 502 -41.33 -29.90 37.41
CA SER A 502 -42.77 -30.13 37.15
C SER A 502 -43.60 -28.84 37.09
N SER A 503 -44.39 -28.76 36.02
CA SER A 503 -45.73 -28.15 35.89
C SER A 503 -46.03 -26.77 36.50
N SER A 504 -46.35 -25.79 35.64
CA SER A 504 -47.74 -25.43 35.31
C SER A 504 -47.90 -23.94 34.97
N SER A 505 -48.80 -23.71 34.03
CA SER A 505 -49.21 -22.45 33.45
C SER A 505 -50.22 -21.70 34.34
N SER A 506 -50.02 -20.38 34.42
CA SER A 506 -51.05 -19.32 34.37
C SER A 506 -52.16 -19.24 35.44
N THR A 507 -52.16 -18.06 36.10
CA THR A 507 -53.29 -17.20 36.50
C THR A 507 -53.79 -17.27 37.95
N THR A 508 -54.06 -16.04 38.45
CA THR A 508 -55.01 -15.59 39.49
C THR A 508 -54.60 -15.47 40.97
N LEU A 509 -54.70 -14.21 41.42
CA LEU A 509 -55.30 -13.68 42.66
C LEU A 509 -54.45 -13.44 43.94
N HIS A 510 -54.83 -12.31 44.54
CA HIS A 510 -54.33 -11.52 45.67
C HIS A 510 -54.47 -12.24 47.04
N PRO A 511 -54.06 -11.64 48.19
CA PRO A 511 -53.23 -12.27 49.22
C PRO A 511 -54.01 -12.46 50.55
N LYS A 512 -53.37 -13.09 51.54
CA LYS A 512 -53.51 -12.89 53.01
C LYS A 512 -53.02 -14.13 53.74
N GLU A 513 -52.07 -13.97 54.66
CA GLU A 513 -52.22 -13.89 56.13
C GLU A 513 -51.54 -15.15 56.70
N THR A 514 -50.44 -14.96 57.42
CA THR A 514 -50.33 -14.99 58.89
C THR A 514 -49.79 -16.34 59.33
N ASP A 515 -48.58 -16.33 59.86
CA ASP A 515 -48.33 -16.70 61.27
C ASP A 515 -47.84 -18.17 61.25
N ASP A 516 -46.79 -18.60 61.92
CA ASP A 516 -46.20 -18.11 63.13
C ASP A 516 -44.96 -18.98 63.44
N VAL A 517 -44.03 -18.40 64.20
CA VAL A 517 -43.34 -19.05 65.35
C VAL A 517 -42.20 -20.04 65.02
N GLU A 518 -40.94 -19.58 65.18
CA GLU A 518 -40.06 -19.74 66.37
C GLU A 518 -39.35 -21.10 66.36
N ALA A 519 -38.14 -21.30 66.85
CA ALA A 519 -37.07 -20.46 67.40
C ALA A 519 -35.87 -21.44 67.58
N GLU A 520 -34.87 -20.97 68.31
CA GLU A 520 -33.68 -21.65 68.85
C GLU A 520 -32.42 -21.53 67.98
N ALA A 521 -31.45 -20.66 68.33
CA ALA A 521 -30.59 -20.66 69.54
C ALA A 521 -29.73 -21.95 69.58
N VAL A 522 -28.42 -21.97 69.81
CA VAL A 522 -27.46 -21.03 70.38
C VAL A 522 -26.05 -21.62 70.15
N GLU A 523 -25.03 -20.74 70.10
CA GLU A 523 -23.59 -20.92 70.39
C GLU A 523 -22.86 -22.27 70.15
N LEU A 524 -21.65 -22.25 69.56
CA LEU A 524 -20.38 -21.96 70.25
C LEU A 524 -19.18 -22.25 69.32
N ALA A 525 -18.25 -21.29 69.29
CA ALA A 525 -16.79 -21.42 69.16
C ALA A 525 -16.18 -22.47 68.20
N ALA A 526 -15.37 -22.00 67.24
CA ALA A 526 -13.91 -21.99 67.37
C ALA A 526 -13.18 -21.85 66.02
N SER A 527 -12.18 -20.97 66.04
CA SER A 527 -10.89 -21.09 65.34
C SER A 527 -10.84 -21.10 63.80
N GLY A 528 -10.21 -20.05 63.27
CA GLY A 528 -9.49 -20.10 61.99
C GLY A 528 -9.86 -18.99 61.04
N ASP A 529 -9.41 -17.76 61.32
CA ASP A 529 -9.37 -16.70 60.30
C ASP A 529 -8.50 -17.19 59.15
N VAL A 530 -9.17 -17.61 58.09
CA VAL A 530 -8.61 -17.87 56.77
C VAL A 530 -8.11 -16.53 56.27
N ALA A 531 -6.79 -16.45 56.09
CA ALA A 531 -6.14 -15.37 55.38
C ALA A 531 -6.91 -15.09 54.07
N THR A 532 -7.40 -13.86 53.95
CA THR A 532 -7.95 -13.32 52.71
C THR A 532 -6.79 -13.20 51.71
N ASP A 533 -6.55 -14.28 50.97
CA ASP A 533 -5.63 -14.27 49.85
C ASP A 533 -6.32 -13.55 48.69
N ASN A 534 -6.28 -12.21 48.73
CA ASN A 534 -6.54 -11.34 47.58
C ASN A 534 -5.39 -11.53 46.58
N ALA A 535 -5.35 -12.69 45.92
CA ALA A 535 -4.59 -12.84 44.71
C ALA A 535 -5.32 -12.05 43.61
N GLN A 536 -4.91 -10.79 43.40
CA GLN A 536 -5.11 -10.13 42.12
C GLN A 536 -4.54 -11.07 41.06
N GLU A 537 -5.39 -11.80 40.33
CA GLU A 537 -4.99 -12.51 39.13
C GLU A 537 -4.45 -11.45 38.17
N GLU A 538 -3.11 -11.33 38.07
CA GLU A 538 -2.46 -10.48 37.09
C GLU A 538 -2.90 -10.95 35.69
N GLU A 539 -3.86 -10.22 35.09
CA GLU A 539 -4.28 -10.45 33.71
C GLU A 539 -3.04 -10.43 32.80
N LYS A 540 -2.68 -11.58 32.23
CA LYS A 540 -1.48 -11.71 31.41
C LYS A 540 -1.66 -10.91 30.11
N MET A 541 -0.94 -9.79 30.00
CA MET A 541 -0.93 -8.91 28.84
C MET A 541 0.23 -9.25 27.89
N ILE A 542 -0.03 -9.31 26.58
CA ILE A 542 1.00 -9.37 25.53
C ILE A 542 1.13 -8.01 24.87
N TYR A 543 2.36 -7.50 24.77
CA TYR A 543 2.65 -6.17 24.23
C TYR A 543 3.14 -6.25 22.78
N PHE A 544 2.48 -5.51 21.88
CA PHE A 544 2.82 -5.39 20.46
C PHE A 544 3.52 -4.05 20.12
N ASN A 545 4.01 -3.32 21.13
CA ASN A 545 4.68 -2.04 20.94
C ASN A 545 5.99 -2.20 20.13
N ASN A 546 6.39 -1.12 19.47
CA ASN A 546 7.64 -1.09 18.72
C ASN A 546 8.85 -1.42 19.62
N GLY A 547 9.77 -2.22 19.09
CA GLY A 547 11.08 -2.47 19.69
C GLY A 547 11.98 -1.23 19.60
N ILE A 548 13.07 -1.20 20.37
CA ILE A 548 13.99 -0.05 20.43
C ILE A 548 14.51 0.32 19.04
N VAL A 549 14.89 -0.68 18.24
CA VAL A 549 15.38 -0.47 16.85
C VAL A 549 14.33 0.24 15.99
N THR A 550 13.08 -0.22 16.00
CA THR A 550 11.98 0.41 15.25
C THR A 550 11.71 1.84 15.72
N LYS A 551 11.85 2.13 17.03
CA LYS A 551 11.73 3.48 17.56
C LYS A 551 12.85 4.40 17.06
N CYS A 552 14.09 3.91 17.09
CA CYS A 552 15.25 4.66 16.59
C CYS A 552 15.14 4.94 15.09
N ILE A 553 14.74 3.95 14.29
CA ILE A 553 14.53 4.11 12.84
C ILE A 553 13.41 5.13 12.59
N GLY A 554 12.26 4.98 13.24
CA GLY A 554 11.14 5.92 13.10
C GLY A 554 11.51 7.33 13.51
N GLY A 555 12.26 7.49 14.61
CA GLY A 555 12.79 8.79 15.04
C GLY A 555 13.78 9.39 14.05
N ALA A 556 14.70 8.59 13.50
CA ALA A 556 15.66 9.04 12.50
C ALA A 556 14.98 9.50 11.20
N ILE A 557 14.01 8.72 10.70
CA ILE A 557 13.19 9.10 9.54
C ILE A 557 12.43 10.40 9.83
N TRP A 558 11.81 10.52 11.00
CA TRP A 558 11.08 11.73 11.37
C TRP A 558 11.99 12.98 11.41
N ILE A 559 13.19 12.86 11.97
CA ILE A 559 14.20 13.93 11.98
C ILE A 559 14.63 14.30 10.57
N LEU A 560 14.84 13.30 9.69
CA LEU A 560 15.19 13.51 8.29
C LEU A 560 14.11 14.33 7.58
N VAL A 561 12.83 13.91 7.67
CA VAL A 561 11.70 14.62 7.04
C VAL A 561 11.57 16.04 7.62
N MET A 562 11.67 16.20 8.94
CA MET A 562 11.64 17.52 9.58
C MET A 562 12.75 18.44 9.08
N THR A 563 13.98 17.93 8.99
CA THR A 563 15.13 18.70 8.51
C THR A 563 14.93 19.12 7.06
N ALA A 564 14.43 18.20 6.24
CA ALA A 564 14.13 18.45 4.84
C ALA A 564 13.04 19.54 4.67
N ASN A 565 12.00 19.50 5.50
CA ASN A 565 10.94 20.52 5.52
C ASN A 565 11.45 21.90 5.98
N VAL A 566 12.31 21.95 7.00
CA VAL A 566 12.91 23.22 7.44
C VAL A 566 13.77 23.82 6.32
N TYR A 567 14.58 22.99 5.66
CA TYR A 567 15.39 23.42 4.52
C TYR A 567 14.52 23.95 3.37
N LEU A 568 13.45 23.22 3.03
CA LEU A 568 12.49 23.60 2.00
C LEU A 568 11.86 24.97 2.30
N LEU A 569 11.33 25.14 3.52
CA LEU A 569 10.70 26.40 3.94
C LEU A 569 11.70 27.57 3.93
N ALA A 570 12.94 27.33 4.36
CA ALA A 570 14.00 28.33 4.28
C ALA A 570 14.32 28.70 2.83
N THR A 571 14.39 27.72 1.93
CA THR A 571 14.69 27.93 0.50
C THR A 571 13.57 28.69 -0.20
N LEU A 572 12.31 28.35 0.11
CA LEU A 572 11.13 29.07 -0.37
C LEU A 572 11.09 30.51 0.16
N ALA A 573 11.38 30.73 1.45
CA ALA A 573 11.43 32.06 2.06
C ALA A 573 12.55 32.94 1.46
N MET A 574 13.65 32.33 1.01
CA MET A 574 14.76 33.03 0.34
C MET A 574 14.51 33.31 -1.15
N GLY A 575 13.34 32.93 -1.71
CA GLY A 575 12.98 33.18 -3.10
C GLY A 575 13.78 32.36 -4.13
N LYS A 576 14.54 31.35 -3.68
CA LYS A 576 15.37 30.49 -4.55
C LYS A 576 14.61 29.27 -5.11
N GLY A 577 13.31 29.15 -4.82
CA GLY A 577 12.46 28.02 -5.24
C GLY A 577 11.71 28.22 -6.56
N ASN A 578 11.90 29.34 -7.26
CA ASN A 578 11.26 29.65 -8.56
C ASN A 578 12.27 29.66 -9.72
N GLY A 579 13.29 28.79 -9.66
CA GLY A 579 14.20 28.54 -10.78
C GLY A 579 13.61 27.50 -11.71
#